data_AF-A0A2E5FL08-F1
#
_entry.id   AF-A0A2E5FL08-F1
#
_cell.length_a   1.000
_cell.length_b   1.000
_cell.length_c   1.000
_cell.angle_alpha   90.00
_cell.angle_beta   90.00
_cell.angle_gamma   90.00
#
_symmetry.space_group_name_H-M   'P 1'
#
loop_
_entity.id
_entity.type
_entity.pdbx_description
1 polymer ?
#
loop_
_entity_poly.entity_id
_entity_poly.type
_entity_poly.pdbx_seq_one_letter_code
_entity_poly.pdbx_strand_id
1 'polypeptide(L)'
;MFLLRNESTMRVLGCMLLLVFIMGARADDSAFNGKWAIEVEPPHQKAMWLEIRGAGNGDIAGRCVGAVGGRSQPLIDANIRDGVLSFGVERYLQQSQTWLRATNTVRLFKDGIKGTTSRQNGTEIRWSGRRPDVLKDTDDGSWKPSVPIVLFDGKDMLHWHAGQNEYGRWIVSDGVLRNQGKAPNLVSNEKFFNFRLHVEFRVASKSNSGIGLRSRYEIQILDDFGQPPSIHGNGALYSTIKPSLNASQPSTARQTFDIVLIGRDLTVVLNGTSIIDKREVRGLTAMAMDAREASAGPLLLQGDHGPIEFYKIVVTPLVR
;
A
#
# COMPACT_ATOMS: atom_id res chain seq x y z
N MET A 1 -75.18 -45.82 -44.78
CA MET A 1 -75.21 -46.19 -43.35
C MET A 1 -73.79 -46.02 -42.83
N PHE A 2 -73.58 -44.98 -41.99
CA PHE A 2 -72.40 -44.67 -41.16
C PHE A 2 -71.04 -44.49 -41.90
N LEU A 3 -70.18 -43.51 -41.63
CA LEU A 3 -70.16 -42.38 -40.69
C LEU A 3 -69.03 -41.44 -41.15
N LEU A 4 -69.24 -40.14 -40.98
CA LEU A 4 -68.22 -39.10 -41.00
C LEU A 4 -67.18 -39.33 -39.89
N ARG A 5 -65.89 -39.06 -40.15
CA ARG A 5 -65.07 -38.28 -39.22
C ARG A 5 -63.83 -37.68 -39.88
N ASN A 6 -63.85 -36.37 -39.84
CA ASN A 6 -62.82 -35.39 -40.12
C ASN A 6 -61.73 -35.49 -39.04
N GLU A 7 -60.43 -35.59 -39.39
CA GLU A 7 -59.34 -35.10 -38.53
C GLU A 7 -58.14 -34.64 -39.38
N SER A 8 -58.03 -33.33 -39.46
CA SER A 8 -56.85 -32.54 -39.78
C SER A 8 -55.70 -32.86 -38.82
N THR A 9 -54.55 -33.32 -39.32
CA THR A 9 -53.31 -33.33 -38.55
C THR A 9 -52.28 -32.38 -39.15
N MET A 10 -52.16 -31.27 -38.43
CA MET A 10 -51.21 -30.18 -38.60
C MET A 10 -49.79 -30.65 -38.30
N ARG A 11 -48.83 -30.12 -39.07
CA ARG A 11 -47.39 -30.29 -38.91
C ARG A 11 -46.91 -29.86 -37.51
N VAL A 12 -46.04 -30.65 -36.90
CA VAL A 12 -45.04 -30.14 -35.94
C VAL A 12 -43.68 -30.71 -36.34
N LEU A 13 -42.92 -29.91 -37.07
CA LEU A 13 -41.49 -30.15 -37.29
C LEU A 13 -40.79 -29.84 -35.96
N GLY A 14 -40.30 -30.87 -35.28
CA GLY A 14 -39.52 -30.70 -34.06
C GLY A 14 -38.14 -30.11 -34.39
N CYS A 15 -38.00 -28.79 -34.31
CA CYS A 15 -36.69 -28.14 -34.23
C CYS A 15 -36.10 -28.44 -32.85
N MET A 16 -35.26 -29.48 -32.78
CA MET A 16 -34.43 -29.74 -31.60
C MET A 16 -33.31 -28.68 -31.56
N LEU A 17 -33.56 -27.58 -30.83
CA LEU A 17 -32.56 -26.57 -30.55
C LEU A 17 -31.51 -27.19 -29.62
N LEU A 18 -30.37 -27.58 -30.19
CA LEU A 18 -29.20 -28.00 -29.42
C LEU A 18 -28.63 -26.76 -28.71
N LEU A 19 -29.06 -26.53 -27.46
CA LEU A 19 -28.44 -25.56 -26.57
C LEU A 19 -27.04 -26.06 -26.22
N VAL A 20 -26.05 -25.68 -27.02
CA VAL A 20 -24.64 -25.80 -26.66
C VAL A 20 -24.39 -24.81 -25.54
N PHE A 21 -24.50 -25.28 -24.29
CA PHE A 21 -23.93 -24.59 -23.15
C PHE A 21 -22.41 -24.58 -23.33
N ILE A 22 -21.88 -23.46 -23.82
CA ILE A 22 -20.47 -23.16 -23.65
C ILE A 22 -20.30 -22.88 -22.14
N MET A 23 -20.07 -23.94 -21.36
CA MET A 23 -19.48 -23.79 -20.03
C MET A 23 -18.09 -23.20 -20.25
N GLY A 24 -17.98 -21.87 -20.18
CA GLY A 24 -16.70 -21.23 -19.98
C GLY A 24 -16.06 -21.90 -18.76
N ALA A 25 -14.83 -22.41 -18.92
CA ALA A 25 -14.10 -23.03 -17.81
C ALA A 25 -14.16 -22.09 -16.60
N ARG A 26 -14.76 -22.55 -15.50
CA ARG A 26 -14.69 -21.82 -14.23
C ARG A 26 -13.21 -21.69 -13.90
N ALA A 27 -12.73 -20.46 -13.71
CA ALA A 27 -11.39 -20.26 -13.17
C ALA A 27 -11.31 -21.05 -11.87
N ASP A 28 -10.28 -21.88 -11.73
CA ASP A 28 -10.03 -22.60 -10.50
C ASP A 28 -9.95 -21.58 -9.36
N ASP A 29 -10.71 -21.81 -8.28
CA ASP A 29 -10.72 -20.95 -7.10
C ASP A 29 -9.29 -20.77 -6.54
N SER A 30 -8.40 -21.73 -6.77
CA SER A 30 -6.98 -21.63 -6.43
C SER A 30 -6.27 -20.43 -7.10
N ALA A 31 -6.79 -19.91 -8.21
CA ALA A 31 -6.21 -18.77 -8.92
C ALA A 31 -6.31 -17.44 -8.15
N PHE A 32 -7.20 -17.35 -7.14
CA PHE A 32 -7.22 -16.19 -6.23
C PHE A 32 -5.94 -16.10 -5.38
N ASN A 33 -5.26 -17.22 -5.12
CA ASN A 33 -4.07 -17.27 -4.28
C ASN A 33 -2.93 -16.40 -4.82
N GLY A 34 -2.05 -15.96 -3.93
CA GLY A 34 -0.88 -15.14 -4.21
C GLY A 34 -1.11 -13.66 -3.87
N LYS A 35 -0.16 -12.83 -4.32
CA LYS A 35 -0.15 -11.38 -4.08
C LYS A 35 -0.82 -10.65 -5.25
N TRP A 36 -1.39 -9.49 -4.95
CA TRP A 36 -2.09 -8.61 -5.87
C TRP A 36 -1.76 -7.15 -5.53
N ALA A 37 -1.27 -6.41 -6.52
CA ALA A 37 -1.09 -4.97 -6.47
C ALA A 37 -2.35 -4.33 -7.07
N ILE A 38 -3.02 -3.49 -6.28
CA ILE A 38 -4.37 -3.00 -6.58
C ILE A 38 -4.33 -1.50 -6.85
N GLU A 39 -4.99 -1.07 -7.91
CA GLU A 39 -5.26 0.34 -8.22
C GLU A 39 -6.73 0.65 -7.99
N VAL A 40 -6.98 1.69 -7.20
CA VAL A 40 -8.32 2.18 -6.88
C VAL A 40 -8.80 3.14 -7.95
N GLU A 41 -10.04 2.94 -8.42
CA GLU A 41 -10.65 3.79 -9.43
C GLU A 41 -10.90 5.22 -8.88
N PRO A 42 -10.92 6.25 -9.76
CA PRO A 42 -11.31 7.60 -9.37
C PRO A 42 -12.66 7.64 -8.63
N PRO A 43 -12.85 8.57 -7.68
CA PRO A 43 -11.97 9.69 -7.31
C PRO A 43 -10.91 9.34 -6.26
N HIS A 44 -10.84 8.09 -5.80
CA HIS A 44 -10.05 7.70 -4.62
C HIS A 44 -8.61 7.29 -4.93
N GLN A 45 -8.04 7.75 -6.06
CA GLN A 45 -6.76 7.36 -6.65
C GLN A 45 -5.66 7.07 -5.60
N LYS A 46 -5.55 5.80 -5.24
CA LYS A 46 -4.58 5.23 -4.30
C LYS A 46 -4.28 3.80 -4.73
N ALA A 47 -3.20 3.24 -4.19
CA ALA A 47 -2.93 1.83 -4.32
C ALA A 47 -3.26 1.06 -3.05
N MET A 48 -3.66 -0.19 -3.25
CA MET A 48 -3.91 -1.19 -2.21
C MET A 48 -3.05 -2.41 -2.49
N TRP A 49 -2.95 -3.30 -1.51
CA TRP A 49 -2.26 -4.57 -1.68
C TRP A 49 -3.04 -5.68 -1.00
N LEU A 50 -3.13 -6.82 -1.67
CA LEU A 50 -3.88 -7.98 -1.20
C LEU A 50 -3.02 -9.23 -1.37
N GLU A 51 -3.05 -10.08 -0.37
CA GLU A 51 -2.53 -11.43 -0.48
C GLU A 51 -3.56 -12.41 0.02
N ILE A 52 -3.72 -13.49 -0.75
CA ILE A 52 -4.67 -14.57 -0.49
C ILE A 52 -3.90 -15.90 -0.49
N ARG A 53 -4.29 -16.80 0.40
CA ARG A 53 -3.79 -18.17 0.52
C ARG A 53 -4.96 -19.09 0.86
N GLY A 54 -4.90 -20.36 0.48
CA GLY A 54 -5.91 -21.36 0.80
C GLY A 54 -7.21 -21.29 -0.02
N ALA A 55 -7.31 -20.41 -1.02
CA ALA A 55 -8.41 -20.42 -1.97
C ALA A 55 -8.44 -21.77 -2.73
N GLY A 56 -9.64 -22.35 -2.88
CA GLY A 56 -9.85 -23.71 -3.41
C GLY A 56 -9.85 -24.83 -2.37
N ASN A 57 -9.28 -24.60 -1.17
CA ASN A 57 -9.13 -25.63 -0.12
C ASN A 57 -9.95 -25.35 1.15
N GLY A 58 -10.78 -24.29 1.17
CA GLY A 58 -11.67 -23.94 2.28
C GLY A 58 -11.07 -22.99 3.33
N ASP A 59 -9.79 -23.13 3.67
CA ASP A 59 -9.12 -22.29 4.68
C ASP A 59 -8.51 -21.03 4.07
N ILE A 60 -9.36 -20.09 3.65
CA ILE A 60 -8.91 -18.85 3.02
C ILE A 60 -8.35 -17.88 4.07
N ALA A 61 -7.06 -17.58 3.95
CA ALA A 61 -6.35 -16.63 4.79
C ALA A 61 -5.62 -15.59 3.94
N GLY A 62 -5.20 -14.49 4.56
CA GLY A 62 -4.52 -13.45 3.81
C GLY A 62 -4.37 -12.15 4.57
N ARG A 63 -3.96 -11.11 3.83
CA ARG A 63 -3.89 -9.74 4.33
C ARG A 63 -4.28 -8.74 3.25
N CYS A 64 -4.88 -7.64 3.66
CA CYS A 64 -5.20 -6.51 2.80
C CYS A 64 -4.66 -5.21 3.40
N VAL A 65 -4.18 -4.32 2.54
CA VAL A 65 -3.68 -2.98 2.88
C VAL A 65 -4.53 -1.95 2.15
N GLY A 66 -4.98 -0.93 2.88
CA GLY A 66 -5.65 0.25 2.31
C GLY A 66 -7.17 0.17 2.18
N ALA A 67 -7.78 -1.02 2.38
CA ALA A 67 -9.24 -1.17 2.34
C ALA A 67 -9.96 -0.32 3.42
N VAL A 68 -9.47 -0.34 4.66
CA VAL A 68 -9.99 0.51 5.73
C VAL A 68 -8.92 0.94 6.73
N GLY A 69 -8.91 2.22 7.08
CA GLY A 69 -8.04 2.75 8.13
C GLY A 69 -6.53 2.59 7.87
N GLY A 70 -6.09 2.49 6.62
CA GLY A 70 -4.68 2.73 6.24
C GLY A 70 -3.62 1.86 6.94
N ARG A 71 -3.87 0.57 7.20
CA ARG A 71 -2.86 -0.38 7.70
C ARG A 71 -3.01 -1.76 7.04
N SER A 72 -2.08 -2.67 7.31
CA SER A 72 -2.20 -4.08 6.90
C SER A 72 -3.11 -4.83 7.88
N GLN A 73 -4.14 -5.50 7.37
CA GLN A 73 -5.16 -6.19 8.15
C GLN A 73 -5.30 -7.64 7.69
N PRO A 74 -5.53 -8.61 8.59
CA PRO A 74 -5.90 -9.96 8.18
C PRO A 74 -7.28 -9.94 7.49
N LEU A 75 -7.49 -10.91 6.59
CA LEU A 75 -8.83 -11.17 6.06
C LEU A 75 -9.67 -11.87 7.13
N ILE A 76 -10.94 -11.50 7.24
CA ILE A 76 -11.93 -12.18 8.08
C ILE A 76 -13.09 -12.67 7.21
N ASP A 77 -13.80 -13.71 7.65
CA ASP A 77 -14.99 -14.25 6.99
C ASP A 77 -14.79 -14.54 5.48
N ALA A 78 -13.57 -14.92 5.10
CA ALA A 78 -13.18 -15.12 3.72
C ALA A 78 -13.80 -16.39 3.14
N ASN A 79 -14.53 -16.28 2.03
CA ASN A 79 -15.21 -17.40 1.38
C ASN A 79 -15.36 -17.17 -0.13
N ILE A 80 -15.48 -18.26 -0.90
CA ILE A 80 -15.77 -18.20 -2.33
C ILE A 80 -17.13 -18.83 -2.59
N ARG A 81 -18.00 -18.12 -3.31
CA ARG A 81 -19.30 -18.63 -3.78
C ARG A 81 -19.50 -18.18 -5.22
N ASP A 82 -19.85 -19.13 -6.10
CA ASP A 82 -20.12 -18.87 -7.51
C ASP A 82 -19.01 -18.06 -8.23
N GLY A 83 -17.74 -18.36 -7.91
CA GLY A 83 -16.57 -17.69 -8.47
C GLY A 83 -16.36 -16.25 -7.96
N VAL A 84 -17.00 -15.87 -6.86
CA VAL A 84 -16.81 -14.59 -6.17
C VAL A 84 -16.16 -14.84 -4.82
N LEU A 85 -14.94 -14.33 -4.65
CA LEU A 85 -14.30 -14.25 -3.34
C LEU A 85 -14.91 -13.07 -2.56
N SER A 86 -15.37 -13.34 -1.35
CA SER A 86 -15.81 -12.31 -0.39
C SER A 86 -14.95 -12.39 0.86
N PHE A 87 -14.56 -11.24 1.43
CA PHE A 87 -13.87 -11.17 2.72
C PHE A 87 -14.07 -9.82 3.41
N GLY A 88 -14.05 -9.82 4.74
CA GLY A 88 -14.03 -8.62 5.56
C GLY A 88 -12.62 -8.18 5.94
N VAL A 89 -12.50 -6.92 6.36
CA VAL A 89 -11.37 -6.38 7.11
C VAL A 89 -11.89 -5.44 8.20
N GLU A 90 -11.20 -5.40 9.34
CA GLU A 90 -11.62 -4.52 10.44
C GLU A 90 -10.46 -3.87 11.21
N ARG A 91 -10.71 -2.67 11.74
CA ARG A 91 -9.77 -1.92 12.56
C ARG A 91 -10.51 -1.26 13.72
N TYR A 92 -10.09 -1.59 14.94
CA TYR A 92 -10.44 -0.82 16.12
C TYR A 92 -9.62 0.48 16.19
N LEU A 93 -10.31 1.60 16.37
CA LEU A 93 -9.74 2.92 16.60
C LEU A 93 -9.80 3.23 18.10
N GLN A 94 -8.64 3.28 18.76
CA GLN A 94 -8.59 3.54 20.20
C GLN A 94 -9.11 4.94 20.56
N GLN A 95 -8.82 5.95 19.74
CA GLN A 95 -9.18 7.35 19.99
C GLN A 95 -10.71 7.57 20.03
N SER A 96 -11.44 6.93 19.12
CA SER A 96 -12.90 7.04 19.02
C SER A 96 -13.63 5.86 19.65
N GLN A 97 -12.91 4.84 20.12
CA GLN A 97 -13.46 3.57 20.62
C GLN A 97 -14.41 2.86 19.63
N THR A 98 -14.18 3.03 18.33
CA THR A 98 -15.05 2.47 17.28
C THR A 98 -14.36 1.42 16.42
N TRP A 99 -15.14 0.49 15.87
CA TRP A 99 -14.69 -0.44 14.84
C TRP A 99 -14.97 0.14 13.46
N LEU A 100 -13.93 0.25 12.64
CA LEU A 100 -14.09 0.41 11.20
C LEU A 100 -14.16 -0.97 10.56
N ARG A 101 -15.16 -1.20 9.70
CA ARG A 101 -15.27 -2.42 8.89
C ARG A 101 -15.47 -2.13 7.42
N ALA A 102 -14.95 -3.01 6.59
CA ALA A 102 -15.25 -3.05 5.17
C ALA A 102 -15.36 -4.49 4.69
N THR A 103 -16.29 -4.75 3.78
CA THR A 103 -16.44 -6.02 3.07
C THR A 103 -15.95 -5.84 1.65
N ASN A 104 -15.29 -6.86 1.11
CA ASN A 104 -14.74 -6.86 -0.24
C ASN A 104 -15.36 -8.00 -1.02
N THR A 105 -15.75 -7.73 -2.26
CA THR A 105 -16.12 -8.76 -3.24
C THR A 105 -15.14 -8.71 -4.39
N VAL A 106 -14.67 -9.86 -4.86
CA VAL A 106 -13.59 -9.98 -5.85
C VAL A 106 -13.93 -11.05 -6.87
N ARG A 107 -13.73 -10.72 -8.14
CA ARG A 107 -13.84 -11.66 -9.27
C ARG A 107 -12.50 -11.74 -10.00
N LEU A 108 -12.18 -12.95 -10.47
CA LEU A 108 -11.07 -13.20 -11.37
C LEU A 108 -11.44 -12.88 -12.82
N PHE A 109 -10.48 -12.35 -13.54
CA PHE A 109 -10.50 -12.09 -14.96
C PHE A 109 -9.18 -12.58 -15.57
N LYS A 110 -9.13 -12.69 -16.90
CA LYS A 110 -7.92 -13.13 -17.62
C LYS A 110 -6.66 -12.34 -17.22
N ASP A 111 -6.82 -11.04 -17.01
CA ASP A 111 -5.70 -10.12 -16.76
C ASP A 111 -5.56 -9.71 -15.28
N GLY A 112 -6.29 -10.36 -14.37
CA GLY A 112 -6.14 -10.15 -12.93
C GLY A 112 -7.43 -10.28 -12.14
N ILE A 113 -7.63 -9.41 -11.15
CA ILE A 113 -8.84 -9.35 -10.33
C ILE A 113 -9.51 -7.99 -10.45
N LYS A 114 -10.82 -7.96 -10.24
CA LYS A 114 -11.53 -6.71 -9.94
C LYS A 114 -12.36 -6.91 -8.68
N GLY A 115 -12.51 -5.85 -7.91
CA GLY A 115 -13.31 -5.91 -6.71
C GLY A 115 -13.93 -4.59 -6.30
N THR A 116 -14.82 -4.71 -5.34
CA THR A 116 -15.49 -3.59 -4.69
C THR A 116 -15.31 -3.73 -3.19
N THR A 117 -14.85 -2.66 -2.55
CA THR A 117 -14.83 -2.50 -1.10
C THR A 117 -16.05 -1.69 -0.67
N SER A 118 -16.92 -2.28 0.15
CA SER A 118 -18.09 -1.62 0.74
C SER A 118 -17.81 -1.31 2.21
N ARG A 119 -17.83 -0.03 2.58
CA ARG A 119 -17.58 0.46 3.96
C ARG A 119 -18.88 0.61 4.74
N GLN A 120 -18.80 0.58 6.08
CA GLN A 120 -19.96 0.75 6.96
C GLN A 120 -20.75 2.04 6.75
N ASN A 121 -20.11 3.11 6.25
CA ASN A 121 -20.76 4.39 5.95
C ASN A 121 -21.45 4.40 4.57
N GLY A 122 -21.58 3.25 3.90
CA GLY A 122 -22.18 3.11 2.57
C GLY A 122 -21.26 3.47 1.41
N THR A 123 -20.01 3.89 1.65
CA THR A 123 -19.06 4.17 0.57
C THR A 123 -18.66 2.88 -0.15
N GLU A 124 -18.80 2.86 -1.47
CA GLU A 124 -18.27 1.81 -2.34
C GLU A 124 -17.03 2.29 -3.08
N ILE A 125 -15.99 1.46 -3.09
CA ILE A 125 -14.72 1.74 -3.74
C ILE A 125 -14.43 0.61 -4.71
N ARG A 126 -14.41 0.92 -6.00
CA ARG A 126 -14.05 -0.03 -7.05
C ARG A 126 -12.55 0.00 -7.30
N TRP A 127 -12.01 -1.16 -7.62
CA TRP A 127 -10.59 -1.31 -7.86
C TRP A 127 -10.29 -2.51 -8.76
N SER A 128 -9.12 -2.45 -9.39
CA SER A 128 -8.57 -3.55 -10.18
C SER A 128 -7.22 -3.96 -9.62
N GLY A 129 -6.92 -5.25 -9.68
CA GLY A 129 -5.68 -5.81 -9.16
C GLY A 129 -4.98 -6.66 -10.21
N ARG A 130 -3.66 -6.51 -10.26
CA ARG A 130 -2.77 -7.32 -11.10
C ARG A 130 -1.74 -8.01 -10.22
N ARG A 131 -1.04 -9.01 -10.75
CA ARG A 131 0.11 -9.58 -10.05
C ARG A 131 1.16 -8.46 -9.84
N PRO A 132 1.78 -8.35 -8.65
CA PRO A 132 2.81 -7.37 -8.40
C PRO A 132 3.96 -7.51 -9.40
N ASP A 133 4.62 -6.39 -9.70
CA ASP A 133 5.77 -6.43 -10.60
C ASP A 133 6.88 -7.32 -10.01
N VAL A 134 7.59 -8.03 -10.89
CA VAL A 134 8.78 -8.81 -10.54
C VAL A 134 9.96 -7.85 -10.48
N LEU A 135 10.56 -7.69 -9.31
CA LEU A 135 11.80 -6.93 -9.13
C LEU A 135 12.94 -7.94 -8.99
N LYS A 136 13.93 -7.83 -9.88
CA LYS A 136 15.10 -8.72 -9.92
C LYS A 136 16.25 -8.23 -9.05
N ASP A 137 16.25 -6.93 -8.76
CA ASP A 137 17.31 -6.29 -7.99
C ASP A 137 17.24 -6.76 -6.54
N THR A 138 18.39 -7.14 -6.00
CA THR A 138 18.60 -7.49 -4.59
C THR A 138 19.86 -6.80 -4.08
N ASP A 139 19.94 -6.59 -2.77
CA ASP A 139 21.14 -6.09 -2.10
C ASP A 139 22.20 -7.21 -1.98
N ASP A 140 22.82 -7.51 -3.11
CA ASP A 140 23.92 -8.48 -3.27
C ASP A 140 25.32 -7.84 -3.07
N GLY A 141 25.37 -6.58 -2.64
CA GLY A 141 26.62 -5.83 -2.46
C GLY A 141 27.28 -5.32 -3.74
N SER A 142 26.73 -5.58 -4.92
CA SER A 142 27.29 -5.09 -6.20
C SER A 142 26.99 -3.62 -6.51
N TRP A 143 25.99 -3.05 -5.82
CA TRP A 143 25.50 -1.70 -6.07
C TRP A 143 26.44 -0.61 -5.55
N LYS A 144 26.75 0.37 -6.40
CA LYS A 144 27.67 1.47 -6.10
C LYS A 144 26.91 2.81 -5.96
N PRO A 145 27.30 3.66 -5.01
CA PRO A 145 26.73 5.01 -4.90
C PRO A 145 27.11 5.88 -6.11
N SER A 146 26.11 6.58 -6.64
CA SER A 146 26.28 7.65 -7.62
C SER A 146 26.35 9.02 -6.91
N VAL A 147 26.21 10.11 -7.67
CA VAL A 147 26.23 11.48 -7.15
C VAL A 147 25.03 11.71 -6.22
N PRO A 148 25.25 12.18 -4.97
CA PRO A 148 24.16 12.53 -4.06
C PRO A 148 23.32 13.70 -4.57
N ILE A 149 22.01 13.60 -4.36
CA ILE A 149 21.02 14.63 -4.65
C ILE A 149 20.48 15.13 -3.31
N VAL A 150 20.65 16.43 -3.07
CA VAL A 150 20.21 17.10 -1.85
C VAL A 150 18.79 17.59 -2.08
N LEU A 151 17.81 16.95 -1.44
CA LEU A 151 16.40 17.35 -1.54
C LEU A 151 16.02 18.43 -0.52
N PHE A 152 16.82 18.57 0.55
CA PHE A 152 16.68 19.66 1.52
C PHE A 152 18.00 19.87 2.27
N ASP A 153 18.46 21.12 2.37
CA ASP A 153 19.65 21.56 3.12
C ASP A 153 19.41 22.80 3.99
N GLY A 154 18.15 23.12 4.27
CA GLY A 154 17.77 24.27 5.09
C GLY A 154 17.40 25.54 4.31
N LYS A 155 17.54 25.56 2.98
CA LYS A 155 17.33 26.78 2.18
C LYS A 155 15.92 26.96 1.67
N ASP A 156 15.48 26.02 0.84
CA ASP A 156 14.22 26.12 0.13
C ASP A 156 13.61 24.74 -0.08
N MET A 157 12.51 24.75 -0.80
CA MET A 157 11.61 23.63 -0.92
C MET A 157 11.43 23.26 -2.41
N LEU A 158 12.37 23.69 -3.27
CA LEU A 158 12.31 23.59 -4.74
C LEU A 158 12.20 22.15 -5.27
N HIS A 159 12.67 21.17 -4.50
CA HIS A 159 12.58 19.75 -4.85
C HIS A 159 11.21 19.13 -4.51
N TRP A 160 10.27 19.89 -3.96
CA TRP A 160 9.02 19.37 -3.41
C TRP A 160 7.80 20.07 -3.99
N HIS A 161 6.75 19.29 -4.23
CA HIS A 161 5.40 19.78 -4.50
C HIS A 161 4.38 19.14 -3.55
N ALA A 162 3.19 19.72 -3.47
CA ALA A 162 2.05 19.19 -2.72
C ALA A 162 0.79 19.25 -3.58
N GLY A 163 -0.31 18.66 -3.10
CA GLY A 163 -1.64 18.84 -3.71
C GLY A 163 -2.00 20.32 -3.88
N GLN A 164 -2.71 20.65 -4.96
CA GLN A 164 -2.99 22.03 -5.35
C GLN A 164 -3.58 22.85 -4.18
N ASN A 165 -3.04 24.05 -3.97
CA ASN A 165 -3.45 25.08 -2.99
C ASN A 165 -3.10 24.90 -1.50
N GLU A 166 -2.32 23.89 -1.10
CA GLU A 166 -2.03 23.65 0.34
C GLU A 166 -0.54 23.69 0.75
N TYR A 167 0.37 23.97 -0.19
CA TYR A 167 1.82 24.05 0.08
C TYR A 167 2.18 25.01 1.22
N GLY A 168 1.37 26.06 1.41
CA GLY A 168 1.59 27.12 2.41
C GLY A 168 1.55 26.67 3.87
N ARG A 169 1.27 25.40 4.17
CA ARG A 169 1.38 24.83 5.53
C ARG A 169 2.75 24.23 5.84
N TRP A 170 3.69 24.29 4.90
CA TRP A 170 5.09 24.00 5.12
C TRP A 170 5.90 25.29 5.12
N ILE A 171 6.76 25.44 6.12
CA ILE A 171 7.62 26.61 6.30
C ILE A 171 9.07 26.16 6.34
N VAL A 172 9.91 26.86 5.58
CA VAL A 172 11.35 26.84 5.76
C VAL A 172 11.74 28.09 6.55
N SER A 173 12.29 27.92 7.74
CA SER A 173 12.94 29.00 8.49
C SER A 173 14.09 28.46 9.32
N ASP A 174 15.14 29.26 9.49
CA ASP A 174 16.29 28.94 10.35
C ASP A 174 16.97 27.60 10.00
N GLY A 175 16.99 27.26 8.71
CA GLY A 175 17.57 26.00 8.23
C GLY A 175 16.67 24.76 8.42
N VAL A 176 15.39 24.93 8.76
CA VAL A 176 14.49 23.83 9.09
C VAL A 176 13.23 23.90 8.26
N LEU A 177 12.84 22.76 7.65
CA LEU A 177 11.55 22.56 7.04
C LEU A 177 10.58 21.99 8.08
N ARG A 178 9.46 22.64 8.32
CA ARG A 178 8.45 22.19 9.30
C ARG A 178 7.03 22.39 8.79
N ASN A 179 6.14 21.49 9.18
CA ASN A 179 4.71 21.67 8.95
C ASN A 179 4.06 22.50 10.06
N GLN A 180 3.04 23.28 9.70
CA GLN A 180 2.17 23.99 10.63
C GLN A 180 0.95 23.14 10.95
N GLY A 181 1.05 22.31 11.99
CA GLY A 181 -0.01 21.36 12.35
C GLY A 181 -0.19 20.33 11.24
N LYS A 182 -1.43 20.09 10.80
CA LYS A 182 -1.69 19.22 9.63
C LYS A 182 -1.38 19.99 8.35
N ALA A 183 -0.57 19.41 7.48
CA ALA A 183 -0.19 19.92 6.18
C ALA A 183 -0.42 18.85 5.10
N PRO A 184 -0.53 19.20 3.81
CA PRO A 184 -0.54 18.18 2.76
C PRO A 184 0.79 17.42 2.75
N ASN A 185 0.78 16.21 2.21
CA ASN A 185 2.01 15.48 1.99
C ASN A 185 2.88 16.20 0.96
N LEU A 186 4.19 16.26 1.22
CA LEU A 186 5.18 16.70 0.23
C LEU A 186 5.63 15.52 -0.59
N VAL A 187 5.76 15.71 -1.90
CA VAL A 187 6.23 14.71 -2.85
C VAL A 187 7.44 15.29 -3.58
N SER A 188 8.52 14.53 -3.68
CA SER A 188 9.70 15.00 -4.41
C SER A 188 9.42 15.08 -5.92
N ASN A 189 10.05 16.04 -6.59
CA ASN A 189 9.98 16.14 -8.05
C ASN A 189 10.76 14.99 -8.71
N GLU A 190 11.87 14.61 -8.11
CA GLU A 190 12.73 13.51 -8.51
C GLU A 190 12.10 12.16 -8.18
N LYS A 191 12.46 11.15 -8.97
CA LYS A 191 12.06 9.76 -8.77
C LYS A 191 13.29 8.89 -8.63
N PHE A 192 13.24 7.95 -7.70
CA PHE A 192 14.35 7.07 -7.36
C PHE A 192 13.91 5.61 -7.45
N PHE A 193 14.84 4.72 -7.78
CA PHE A 193 14.59 3.27 -7.78
C PHE A 193 15.37 2.58 -6.66
N ASN A 194 16.67 2.37 -6.87
CA ASN A 194 17.59 1.90 -5.84
C ASN A 194 18.39 3.07 -5.30
N PHE A 195 18.46 3.22 -3.98
CA PHE A 195 19.09 4.38 -3.37
C PHE A 195 19.50 4.13 -1.91
N ARG A 196 20.42 4.97 -1.45
CA ARG A 196 20.58 5.30 -0.03
C ARG A 196 19.88 6.62 0.25
N LEU A 197 19.24 6.73 1.40
CA LEU A 197 18.55 7.92 1.86
C LEU A 197 19.06 8.27 3.26
N HIS A 198 19.55 9.49 3.41
CA HIS A 198 19.90 10.08 4.69
C HIS A 198 18.89 11.18 5.04
N VAL A 199 18.35 11.14 6.26
CA VAL A 199 17.37 12.12 6.74
C VAL A 199 17.70 12.53 8.17
N GLU A 200 17.79 13.83 8.40
CA GLU A 200 17.85 14.42 9.74
C GLU A 200 16.50 15.04 10.07
N PHE A 201 15.89 14.62 11.19
CA PHE A 201 14.55 15.04 11.57
C PHE A 201 14.39 15.22 13.07
N ARG A 202 13.32 15.92 13.49
CA ARG A 202 12.86 15.96 14.89
C ARG A 202 11.34 15.86 14.92
N VAL A 203 10.85 14.82 15.57
CA VAL A 203 9.41 14.59 15.78
C VAL A 203 8.97 15.22 17.09
N ALA A 204 7.91 16.03 17.06
CA ALA A 204 7.38 16.66 18.27
C ALA A 204 6.75 15.62 19.23
N SER A 205 6.56 16.00 20.49
CA SER A 205 5.96 15.09 21.47
C SER A 205 4.56 14.64 21.02
N LYS A 206 4.29 13.32 21.15
CA LYS A 206 3.05 12.64 20.72
C LYS A 206 2.72 12.83 19.23
N SER A 207 3.72 13.17 18.42
CA SER A 207 3.54 13.40 16.99
C SER A 207 3.80 12.14 16.17
N ASN A 208 3.33 12.17 14.93
CA ASN A 208 3.39 11.10 13.95
C ASN A 208 3.62 11.73 12.56
N SER A 209 4.50 11.11 11.78
CA SER A 209 4.74 11.38 10.37
C SER A 209 5.26 10.08 9.71
N GLY A 210 5.80 10.16 8.51
CA GLY A 210 6.37 9.04 7.79
C GLY A 210 7.04 9.46 6.50
N ILE A 211 7.95 8.61 6.03
CA ILE A 211 8.67 8.78 4.77
C ILE A 211 8.29 7.66 3.81
N GLY A 212 7.69 8.03 2.69
CA GLY A 212 7.33 7.11 1.62
C GLY A 212 8.49 6.89 0.66
N LEU A 213 9.17 5.75 0.79
CA LEU A 213 10.17 5.30 -0.15
C LEU A 213 9.46 4.92 -1.47
N ARG A 214 9.86 5.58 -2.55
CA ARG A 214 9.18 5.51 -3.86
C ARG A 214 7.67 5.81 -3.77
N SER A 215 7.24 6.52 -2.73
CA SER A 215 5.84 6.80 -2.40
C SER A 215 4.97 5.55 -2.32
N ARG A 216 5.56 4.43 -1.86
CA ARG A 216 4.96 3.09 -1.77
C ARG A 216 5.23 2.37 -0.46
N TYR A 217 6.37 2.64 0.16
CA TYR A 217 6.83 1.96 1.37
C TYR A 217 7.11 2.98 2.46
N GLU A 218 6.28 2.98 3.49
CA GLU A 218 6.33 3.97 4.57
C GLU A 218 7.30 3.52 5.66
N ILE A 219 8.37 4.28 5.87
CA ILE A 219 9.15 4.25 7.11
C ILE A 219 8.46 5.19 8.09
N GLN A 220 7.95 4.63 9.18
CA GLN A 220 7.21 5.35 10.20
C GLN A 220 8.12 6.36 10.93
N ILE A 221 7.61 7.57 11.17
CA ILE A 221 8.16 8.51 12.16
C ILE A 221 7.17 8.63 13.32
N LEU A 222 7.61 8.35 14.54
CA LEU A 222 6.73 8.41 15.72
C LEU A 222 7.51 8.86 16.96
N ASP A 223 6.89 9.69 17.80
CA ASP A 223 7.39 9.91 19.16
C ASP A 223 7.02 8.72 20.05
N ASP A 224 7.95 7.76 20.17
CA ASP A 224 7.78 6.54 20.96
C ASP A 224 9.00 6.22 21.85
N PHE A 225 9.79 7.25 22.20
CA PHE A 225 10.96 7.07 23.07
C PHE A 225 10.60 6.34 24.38
N GLY A 226 11.41 5.34 24.73
CA GLY A 226 11.21 4.52 25.93
C GLY A 226 10.11 3.46 25.81
N GLN A 227 9.45 3.33 24.66
CA GLN A 227 8.46 2.28 24.41
C GLN A 227 9.10 1.02 23.80
N PRO A 228 8.50 -0.19 23.99
CA PRO A 228 8.92 -1.38 23.25
C PRO A 228 8.81 -1.20 21.73
N PRO A 229 9.65 -1.88 20.92
CA PRO A 229 9.54 -1.82 19.46
C PRO A 229 8.18 -2.34 19.00
N SER A 230 7.56 -1.62 18.07
CA SER A 230 6.22 -1.91 17.56
C SER A 230 6.22 -1.96 16.03
N ILE A 231 5.34 -2.79 15.45
CA ILE A 231 5.12 -2.83 13.99
C ILE A 231 4.53 -1.52 13.43
N HIS A 232 4.11 -0.62 14.34
CA HIS A 232 3.65 0.73 14.04
C HIS A 232 4.53 1.81 14.70
N GLY A 233 5.68 1.42 15.27
CA GLY A 233 6.62 2.33 15.96
C GLY A 233 7.59 3.01 15.01
N ASN A 234 8.40 3.91 15.53
CA ASN A 234 9.40 4.67 14.78
C ASN A 234 10.39 3.74 14.06
N GLY A 235 10.65 4.02 12.79
CA GLY A 235 11.53 3.22 11.93
C GLY A 235 10.94 1.90 11.43
N ALA A 236 9.71 1.54 11.80
CA ALA A 236 9.02 0.39 11.23
C ALA A 236 8.74 0.61 9.74
N LEU A 237 8.83 -0.45 8.93
CA LEU A 237 8.09 -0.46 7.67
C LEU A 237 6.61 -0.63 8.05
N TYR A 238 5.86 0.46 7.94
CA TYR A 238 4.59 0.61 8.66
C TYR A 238 3.66 -0.59 8.47
N SER A 239 3.24 -1.19 9.59
CA SER A 239 2.30 -2.31 9.65
C SER A 239 2.79 -3.61 8.99
N THR A 240 4.06 -3.73 8.61
CA THR A 240 4.57 -4.91 7.88
C THR A 240 5.88 -5.45 8.42
N ILE A 241 6.87 -4.61 8.78
CA ILE A 241 8.13 -5.04 9.39
C ILE A 241 8.34 -4.27 10.68
N LYS A 242 8.36 -5.02 11.79
CA LYS A 242 8.68 -4.49 13.12
C LYS A 242 10.20 -4.28 13.23
N PRO A 243 10.66 -3.12 13.73
CA PRO A 243 12.05 -2.90 14.12
C PRO A 243 12.53 -3.97 15.11
N SER A 244 13.81 -4.36 15.03
CA SER A 244 14.41 -5.31 15.97
C SER A 244 14.47 -4.75 17.40
N LEU A 245 14.65 -3.44 17.53
CA LEU A 245 14.68 -2.68 18.78
C LEU A 245 14.16 -1.26 18.55
N ASN A 246 13.83 -0.56 19.63
CA ASN A 246 13.50 0.86 19.59
C ASN A 246 14.77 1.69 19.82
N ALA A 247 15.22 2.42 18.78
CA ALA A 247 16.38 3.31 18.83
C ALA A 247 15.99 4.79 18.83
N SER A 248 14.72 5.12 19.10
CA SER A 248 14.24 6.48 19.20
C SER A 248 14.98 7.26 20.28
N GLN A 249 15.00 8.58 20.13
CA GLN A 249 15.46 9.53 21.13
C GLN A 249 14.29 10.42 21.59
N PRO A 250 14.42 11.13 22.73
CA PRO A 250 13.39 12.06 23.20
C PRO A 250 12.99 13.07 22.11
N SER A 251 11.73 13.53 22.11
CA SER A 251 11.19 14.49 21.13
C SER A 251 11.92 15.85 21.03
N THR A 252 12.79 16.17 21.99
CA THR A 252 13.66 17.36 21.94
C THR A 252 14.90 17.16 21.07
N ALA A 253 15.30 15.90 20.83
CA ALA A 253 16.51 15.54 20.12
C ALA A 253 16.31 15.46 18.61
N ARG A 254 17.36 15.81 17.87
CA ARG A 254 17.44 15.51 16.43
C ARG A 254 17.79 14.03 16.26
N GLN A 255 17.16 13.41 15.28
CA GLN A 255 17.31 11.99 14.95
C GLN A 255 17.75 11.83 13.51
N THR A 256 18.39 10.71 13.20
CA THR A 256 18.83 10.38 11.85
C THR A 256 18.25 9.05 11.38
N PHE A 257 17.83 9.03 10.13
CA PHE A 257 17.64 7.79 9.38
C PHE A 257 18.72 7.67 8.31
N ASP A 258 19.32 6.48 8.24
CA ASP A 258 20.08 6.02 7.08
C ASP A 258 19.38 4.77 6.54
N ILE A 259 18.82 4.89 5.34
CA ILE A 259 17.96 3.87 4.72
C ILE A 259 18.61 3.41 3.43
N VAL A 260 18.62 2.09 3.19
CA VAL A 260 18.98 1.51 1.89
C VAL A 260 17.76 0.76 1.36
N LEU A 261 17.37 1.07 0.13
CA LEU A 261 16.35 0.33 -0.61
C LEU A 261 16.91 -0.08 -1.96
N ILE A 262 17.02 -1.40 -2.18
CA ILE A 262 17.45 -2.00 -3.45
C ILE A 262 16.44 -3.06 -3.83
N GLY A 263 15.74 -2.89 -4.95
CA GLY A 263 14.63 -3.79 -5.30
C GLY A 263 13.57 -3.80 -4.22
N ARG A 264 13.46 -4.89 -3.44
CA ARG A 264 12.61 -4.97 -2.24
C ARG A 264 13.41 -5.18 -0.94
N ASP A 265 14.74 -5.17 -1.00
CA ASP A 265 15.58 -5.33 0.19
C ASP A 265 15.72 -3.98 0.89
N LEU A 266 15.24 -3.95 2.14
CA LEU A 266 15.20 -2.76 2.98
C LEU A 266 16.15 -2.92 4.17
N THR A 267 17.02 -1.92 4.33
CA THR A 267 17.79 -1.69 5.54
C THR A 267 17.44 -0.32 6.12
N VAL A 268 17.24 -0.24 7.43
CA VAL A 268 16.96 1.00 8.16
C VAL A 268 17.87 1.07 9.38
N VAL A 269 18.64 2.13 9.45
CA VAL A 269 19.45 2.54 10.61
C VAL A 269 18.80 3.78 11.21
N LEU A 270 18.47 3.73 12.50
CA LEU A 270 17.94 4.86 13.26
C LEU A 270 18.96 5.25 14.32
N ASN A 271 19.41 6.51 14.30
CA ASN A 271 20.37 7.06 15.26
C ASN A 271 21.65 6.20 15.37
N GLY A 272 22.18 5.74 14.23
CA GLY A 272 23.36 4.88 14.14
C GLY A 272 23.13 3.40 14.50
N THR A 273 21.91 3.00 14.87
CA THR A 273 21.58 1.61 15.20
C THR A 273 20.79 0.93 14.08
N SER A 274 21.26 -0.21 13.58
CA SER A 274 20.52 -1.00 12.59
C SER A 274 19.28 -1.65 13.23
N ILE A 275 18.09 -1.26 12.76
CA ILE A 275 16.80 -1.70 13.30
C ILE A 275 16.01 -2.57 12.31
N ILE A 276 16.33 -2.50 11.02
CA ILE A 276 15.89 -3.41 9.97
C ILE A 276 17.11 -3.70 9.11
N ASP A 277 17.46 -4.97 8.91
CA ASP A 277 18.64 -5.37 8.15
C ASP A 277 18.24 -6.29 6.98
N LYS A 278 18.41 -5.79 5.75
CA LYS A 278 18.14 -6.49 4.47
C LYS A 278 16.86 -7.32 4.47
N ARG A 279 15.75 -6.75 4.97
CA ARG A 279 14.46 -7.44 5.00
C ARG A 279 13.69 -7.17 3.71
N GLU A 280 13.10 -8.22 3.14
CA GLU A 280 12.24 -8.08 1.96
C GLU A 280 10.93 -7.35 2.32
N VAL A 281 10.65 -6.28 1.59
CA VAL A 281 9.35 -5.60 1.57
C VAL A 281 8.33 -6.49 0.86
N ARG A 282 7.36 -7.02 1.61
CA ARG A 282 6.38 -7.98 1.07
C ARG A 282 5.48 -7.43 -0.04
N GLY A 283 5.19 -6.13 0.02
CA GLY A 283 4.25 -5.41 -0.84
C GLY A 283 4.05 -3.96 -0.37
N LEU A 284 3.04 -3.29 -0.93
CA LEU A 284 2.76 -1.88 -0.68
C LEU A 284 2.33 -1.62 0.78
N THR A 285 2.73 -0.47 1.33
CA THR A 285 2.14 0.07 2.55
C THR A 285 0.96 0.99 2.20
N ALA A 286 0.21 1.44 3.22
CA ALA A 286 -0.98 2.26 3.02
C ALA A 286 -0.70 3.67 2.46
N MET A 287 0.57 4.09 2.46
CA MET A 287 1.05 5.33 1.85
C MET A 287 1.11 5.25 0.31
N ALA A 288 0.95 4.06 -0.28
CA ALA A 288 1.15 3.87 -1.71
C ALA A 288 0.23 4.73 -2.59
N MET A 289 0.84 5.58 -3.41
CA MET A 289 0.14 6.40 -4.40
C MET A 289 -0.22 5.61 -5.66
N ASP A 290 0.60 4.61 -6.01
CA ASP A 290 0.40 3.74 -7.16
C ASP A 290 0.90 2.31 -6.90
N ALA A 291 0.53 1.38 -7.79
CA ALA A 291 0.84 -0.04 -7.71
C ALA A 291 2.04 -0.46 -8.60
N ARG A 292 2.89 0.47 -9.02
CA ARG A 292 3.98 0.26 -9.99
C ARG A 292 5.33 0.07 -9.31
N GLU A 293 5.46 -1.00 -8.54
CA GLU A 293 6.67 -1.27 -7.73
C GLU A 293 7.96 -1.36 -8.56
N ALA A 294 7.90 -1.80 -9.83
CA ALA A 294 9.08 -1.89 -10.70
C ALA A 294 9.50 -0.55 -11.34
N SER A 295 8.77 0.54 -11.10
CA SER A 295 9.15 1.87 -11.59
C SER A 295 9.80 2.71 -10.51
N ALA A 296 10.70 3.61 -10.91
CA ALA A 296 11.17 4.68 -10.04
C ALA A 296 9.97 5.49 -9.50
N GLY A 297 10.06 5.92 -8.25
CA GLY A 297 9.00 6.68 -7.58
C GLY A 297 9.59 7.81 -6.72
N PRO A 298 8.80 8.86 -6.44
CA PRO A 298 9.27 9.98 -5.63
C PRO A 298 9.36 9.60 -4.15
N LEU A 299 10.07 10.38 -3.36
CA LEU A 299 9.90 10.36 -1.91
C LEU A 299 8.62 11.10 -1.52
N LEU A 300 7.98 10.66 -0.45
CA LEU A 300 6.83 11.34 0.15
C LEU A 300 7.13 11.65 1.62
N LEU A 301 6.81 12.87 2.09
CA LEU A 301 6.82 13.23 3.50
C LEU A 301 5.37 13.39 3.98
N GLN A 302 4.98 12.66 5.01
CA GLN A 302 3.63 12.72 5.56
C GLN A 302 3.46 13.98 6.42
N GLY A 303 2.57 14.88 5.99
CA GLY A 303 2.32 16.15 6.67
C GLY A 303 1.01 16.21 7.46
N ASP A 304 0.09 15.27 7.22
CA ASP A 304 -1.32 15.37 7.60
C ASP A 304 -1.65 14.87 9.02
N HIS A 305 -0.62 14.49 9.78
CA HIS A 305 -0.71 13.97 11.13
C HIS A 305 -0.34 15.02 12.18
N GLY A 306 0.92 15.02 12.66
CA GLY A 306 1.39 15.93 13.70
C GLY A 306 2.64 16.72 13.29
N PRO A 307 3.12 17.62 14.16
CA PRO A 307 4.30 18.43 13.88
C PRO A 307 5.58 17.59 13.69
N ILE A 308 6.32 17.90 12.63
CA ILE A 308 7.58 17.28 12.23
C ILE A 308 8.52 18.36 11.69
N GLU A 309 9.79 18.20 11.97
CA GLU A 309 10.86 19.04 11.43
C GLU A 309 11.86 18.18 10.67
N PHE A 310 12.31 18.68 9.52
CA PHE A 310 13.40 18.12 8.74
C PHE A 310 14.52 19.16 8.63
N TYR A 311 15.76 18.69 8.79
CA TYR A 311 16.97 19.51 8.73
C TYR A 311 17.78 19.22 7.47
N LYS A 312 17.76 17.96 7.03
CA LYS A 312 18.52 17.51 5.88
C LYS A 312 17.88 16.29 5.25
N ILE A 313 17.81 16.26 3.92
CA ILE A 313 17.34 15.10 3.16
C ILE A 313 18.27 14.93 1.96
N VAL A 314 18.98 13.80 1.90
CA VAL A 314 19.91 13.49 0.81
C VAL A 314 19.63 12.09 0.29
N VAL A 315 19.45 11.97 -1.02
CA VAL A 315 19.32 10.69 -1.71
C VAL A 315 20.57 10.43 -2.53
N THR A 316 21.16 9.26 -2.37
CA THR A 316 22.27 8.80 -3.21
C THR A 316 21.78 7.63 -4.06
N PRO A 317 21.51 7.83 -5.36
CA PRO A 317 21.13 6.74 -6.25
C PRO A 317 22.20 5.64 -6.24
N LEU A 318 21.74 4.40 -6.34
CA LEU A 318 22.58 3.22 -6.43
C LEU A 318 22.52 2.67 -7.86
N VAL A 319 23.69 2.45 -8.45
CA VAL A 319 23.87 1.99 -9.83
C VAL A 319 24.76 0.75 -9.88
N ARG A 320 24.70 0.01 -10.98
CA ARG A 320 25.60 -1.10 -11.30
C ARG A 320 26.60 -0.69 -12.36
#